data_AF-A0A4R5WI26-F1
#
_entry.id   AF-A0A4R5WI26-F1
#
_cell.length_a   1.000
_cell.length_b   1.000
_cell.length_c   1.000
_cell.angle_alpha   90.00
_cell.angle_beta   90.00
_cell.angle_gamma   90.00
#
_symmetry.space_group_name_H-M   'P 1'
#
loop_
_entity.id
_entity.type
_entity.pdbx_description
1 polymer ?
#
loop_
_entity_poly.entity_id
_entity_poly.type
_entity_poly.pdbx_seq_one_letter_code
_entity_poly.pdbx_strand_id
1 'polypeptide(L)' 'MRVVGRVLLAMAAAVSSPFLGAGAGTSHAGLDNELSLVDGQDRTLTVQQWDT' A
#
# COMPACT_ATOMS: atom_id res chain seq x y z
N MET A 1 18.56 -33.12 17.42
CA MET A 1 18.27 -31.71 17.80
C MET A 1 18.46 -30.72 16.64
N ARG A 2 19.54 -30.80 15.84
CA ARG A 2 19.81 -29.83 14.75
C ARG A 2 18.74 -29.78 13.64
N VAL A 3 18.19 -30.92 13.23
CA VAL A 3 17.16 -30.99 12.18
C VAL A 3 15.81 -30.44 12.67
N VAL A 4 15.37 -30.85 13.86
CA VAL A 4 14.14 -30.35 14.48
C VAL A 4 14.20 -28.83 14.68
N GLY A 5 15.32 -28.28 15.14
CA GLY A 5 15.50 -26.84 15.26
C GLY A 5 15.40 -26.10 13.92
N ARG A 6 15.96 -26.66 12.84
CA ARG A 6 15.85 -26.08 11.48
C ARG A 6 14.41 -26.11 10.95
N VAL A 7 13.67 -27.19 11.20
CA VAL A 7 12.27 -27.32 10.81
C VAL A 7 11.41 -26.31 11.57
N LEU A 8 11.60 -26.18 12.88
CA LEU A 8 10.86 -25.20 13.69
C LEU A 8 11.13 -23.76 13.24
N LEU A 9 12.38 -23.43 12.92
CA LEU A 9 12.74 -22.10 12.40
C LEU A 9 12.10 -21.83 11.03
N ALA A 10 12.10 -22.81 10.13
CA ALA A 10 11.45 -22.69 8.82
C ALA A 10 9.94 -22.47 8.94
N MET A 11 9.28 -23.16 9.89
CA MET A 11 7.85 -22.96 10.17
C MET A 11 7.57 -21.57 10.75
N ALA A 12 8.38 -21.11 11.69
CA ALA A 12 8.24 -19.76 12.24
C ALA A 12 8.42 -18.66 11.17
N ALA A 13 9.40 -18.82 10.27
CA ALA A 13 9.62 -17.91 9.15
C ALA A 13 8.45 -17.92 8.14
N ALA A 14 7.93 -19.10 7.80
CA ALA A 14 6.80 -19.24 6.88
C ALA A 14 5.52 -18.60 7.44
N VAL A 15 5.26 -18.76 8.75
CA VAL A 15 4.11 -18.15 9.42
C VAL A 15 4.26 -16.64 9.58
N SER A 16 5.46 -16.11 9.75
CA SER A 16 5.70 -14.66 9.90
C SER A 16 5.71 -13.89 8.58
N SER A 17 6.04 -14.54 7.45
CA SER A 17 6.14 -13.92 6.12
C SER A 17 4.93 -13.04 5.71
N PRO A 18 3.65 -13.45 5.87
CA PRO A 18 2.53 -12.60 5.49
C PRO A 18 2.38 -11.35 6.37
N PHE A 19 2.88 -11.38 7.61
CA PHE A 19 2.77 -10.27 8.55
C PHE A 19 3.89 -9.23 8.37
N LEU A 20 4.99 -9.58 7.70
CA LEU A 20 6.11 -8.68 7.44
C LEU A 20 5.92 -7.86 6.15
N GLY A 21 5.12 -8.34 5.19
CA GLY A 21 4.95 -7.72 3.88
C GLY A 21 3.61 -7.02 3.64
N ALA A 22 2.55 -7.33 4.40
CA ALA A 22 1.21 -6.77 4.16
C ALA A 22 1.04 -5.29 4.54
N GLY A 23 2.06 -4.64 5.09
CA GLY A 23 2.03 -3.23 5.48
C GLY A 23 3.40 -2.55 5.47
N ALA A 24 4.38 -3.10 4.73
CA ALA A 24 5.73 -2.53 4.65
C ALA A 24 5.74 -1.24 3.81
N GLY A 25 5.39 -0.12 4.45
CA GLY A 25 5.86 1.23 4.14
C GLY A 25 5.83 1.67 2.68
N THR A 26 4.72 1.49 1.97
CA THR A 26 4.53 2.21 0.71
C THR A 26 4.12 3.64 1.02
N SER A 27 4.96 4.62 0.66
CA SER A 27 4.55 6.02 0.71
C SER A 27 3.42 6.23 -0.29
N HIS A 28 2.31 6.79 0.18
CA HIS A 28 1.22 7.26 -0.68
C HIS A 28 1.30 8.77 -0.74
N ALA A 29 1.15 9.32 -1.94
CA ALA A 29 0.91 10.74 -2.07
C ALA A 29 -0.42 11.08 -1.39
N GLY A 30 -0.46 12.16 -0.61
CA GLY A 30 -1.67 12.71 -0.03
C GLY A 30 -2.38 13.60 -1.03
N LEU A 31 -3.71 13.51 -1.10
CA LEU A 31 -4.51 14.49 -1.84
C LEU A 31 -4.68 15.74 -0.98
N ASP A 32 -4.12 16.86 -1.40
CA ASP A 32 -4.21 18.12 -0.66
C ASP A 32 -5.52 18.84 -0.97
N ASN A 33 -5.82 19.00 -2.26
CA ASN A 33 -6.99 19.71 -2.75
C ASN A 33 -7.50 19.13 -4.08
N GLU A 34 -8.78 19.34 -4.36
CA GLU A 34 -9.40 18.99 -5.64
C GLU A 34 -10.45 20.03 -6.08
N LEU A 35 -10.65 20.15 -7.39
CA LEU A 35 -11.75 20.90 -7.98
C LEU A 35 -12.36 20.11 -9.14
N SER A 36 -13.69 20.09 -9.19
CA SER A 36 -14.45 19.47 -10.27
C SER A 36 -15.34 20.50 -10.96
N LEU A 37 -15.40 20.42 -12.29
CA LEU A 37 -16.19 21.32 -13.15
C LEU A 37 -16.86 20.50 -14.25
N VAL A 38 -18.14 20.77 -14.50
CA VAL A 38 -18.82 20.31 -15.72
C VAL A 38 -18.56 21.34 -16.82
N ASP A 39 -17.93 20.92 -17.91
CA ASP A 39 -17.63 21.79 -19.05
C ASP A 39 -18.83 21.99 -19.99
N GLY A 40 -18.66 22.82 -21.03
CA GLY A 40 -19.73 23.09 -22.00
C GLY A 40 -20.11 21.92 -22.92
N GLN A 41 -19.48 20.75 -22.74
CA GLN A 41 -19.79 19.50 -23.46
C GLN A 41 -20.32 18.42 -22.50
N ASP A 42 -20.79 18.83 -21.31
CA ASP A 42 -21.31 17.95 -20.25
C ASP A 42 -20.27 16.92 -19.74
N ARG A 43 -18.97 17.22 -19.81
CA ARG A 43 -17.90 16.38 -19.26
C ARG A 43 -17.53 16.86 -17.86
N THR A 44 -17.37 15.94 -16.92
CA THR A 44 -16.81 16.23 -15.59
C THR A 44 -15.28 16.24 -15.68
N LEU A 45 -14.69 17.42 -15.48
CA LEU A 45 -13.25 17.63 -15.45
C LEU A 45 -12.82 17.79 -13.98
N THR A 46 -11.82 17.01 -13.56
CA THR A 46 -11.26 17.07 -12.20
C THR A 46 -9.79 17.46 -12.25
N VAL A 47 -9.39 18.42 -11.42
CA VAL A 47 -7.99 18.78 -11.17
C VAL A 47 -7.65 18.54 -9.70
N GLN A 48 -6.43 18.08 -9.42
CA GLN A 48 -6.00 17.68 -8.09
C GLN A 48 -4.57 18.17 -7.80
N GLN A 49 -4.31 18.42 -6.53
CA GLN A 49 -3.00 18.78 -5.98
C GLN A 49 -2.58 17.73 -4.96
N TRP A 50 -1.31 17.30 -5.03
CA TRP A 50 -0.76 16.23 -4.21
C TRP A 50 0.60 16.65 -3.64
N ASP A 51 0.84 16.33 -2.36
CA ASP A 51 2.09 16.53 -1.61
C ASP A 51 2.76 17.92 -1.74
N THR A 52 2.01 19.00 -1.51
CA THR A 52 2.47 20.40 -1.65
C THR A 52 2.70 21.19 -0.36
#